data_AF-A0A933DTZ7-F1
#
_entry.id   AF-A0A933DTZ7-F1
#
_cell.length_a   1.000
_cell.length_b   1.000
_cell.length_c   1.000
_cell.angle_alpha   90.00
_cell.angle_beta   90.00
_cell.angle_gamma   90.00
#
_symmetry.space_group_name_H-M   'P 1'
#
loop_
_entity.id
_entity.type
_entity.pdbx_description
1 polymer ?
#
loop_
_entity_poly.entity_id
_entity_poly.type
_entity_poly.pdbx_seq_one_letter_code
_entity_poly.pdbx_strand_id
1 'polypeptide(L)' 'MFGKLGFPEIALILLIVLIVFGAGKLPQVGGAIGKGIRSFRRAQSGEDEEEEKAKKDTTKIS' A
#
# COMPACT_ATOMS: atom_id res chain seq x y z
N MET A 1 18.96 29.88 -5.22
CA MET A 1 18.03 29.96 -4.06
C MET A 1 16.67 29.27 -4.32
N PHE A 2 16.56 28.25 -5.17
CA PHE A 2 15.30 27.50 -5.39
C PHE A 2 15.60 26.07 -5.87
N GLY A 3 16.44 25.36 -5.12
CA GLY A 3 16.94 24.06 -5.50
C GLY A 3 16.25 22.97 -4.71
N LYS A 4 15.17 22.42 -5.28
CA LYS A 4 14.45 21.20 -4.86
C LYS A 4 13.50 21.46 -3.69
N LEU A 5 12.21 21.22 -3.92
CA LEU A 5 11.24 20.91 -2.87
C LEU A 5 11.92 19.98 -1.87
N GLY A 6 12.30 20.53 -0.74
CA GLY A 6 13.00 19.78 0.28
C GLY A 6 12.03 18.81 0.93
N PHE A 7 12.60 17.89 1.69
CA PHE A 7 11.84 17.11 2.66
C PHE A 7 10.84 17.97 3.48
N PRO A 8 11.20 19.19 3.97
CA PRO A 8 10.24 20.02 4.71
C PRO A 8 9.01 20.47 3.91
N GLU A 9 9.15 20.90 2.66
CA GLU A 9 8.00 21.32 1.84
C GLU A 9 7.06 20.14 1.55
N ILE A 10 7.61 18.96 1.25
CA ILE A 10 6.81 17.74 1.03
C ILE A 10 6.08 17.36 2.33
N ALA A 11 6.74 17.44 3.48
CA ALA A 11 6.12 17.17 4.78
C ALA A 11 5.00 18.16 5.11
N LEU A 12 5.14 19.45 4.76
CA LEU A 12 4.10 20.46 4.95
C LEU A 12 2.85 20.17 4.10
N ILE A 13 3.04 19.81 2.82
CA ILE A 13 1.93 19.42 1.95
C ILE A 13 1.25 18.15 2.47
N LEU A 14 2.04 17.15 2.88
CA LEU A 14 1.53 15.92 3.46
C LEU A 14 0.68 16.21 4.71
N LEU A 15 1.12 17.14 5.57
CA LEU A 15 0.39 17.54 6.76
C LEU A 15 -0.98 18.15 6.42
N ILE A 16 -1.06 19.02 5.41
CA ILE A 16 -2.34 19.60 4.96
C ILE A 16 -3.27 18.50 4.44
N VAL A 17 -2.76 17.58 3.62
CA VAL A 17 -3.52 16.43 3.12
C VAL A 17 -4.00 15.55 4.29
N LEU A 18 -3.15 15.33 5.29
CA LEU A 18 -3.47 14.60 6.51
C LEU A 18 -4.59 15.26 7.33
N ILE A 19 -4.66 16.59 7.36
CA ILE A 19 -5.75 17.31 8.04
C ILE A 19 -7.06 17.15 7.28
N VAL A 20 -7.04 17.28 5.95
CA VAL A 20 -8.24 17.19 5.10
C VAL A 20 -8.79 15.76 5.07
N PHE A 21 -7.93 14.76 4.85
CA PHE A 21 -8.33 13.37 4.71
C PHE A 21 -8.29 12.59 6.03
N GLY A 22 -7.53 13.04 7.03
CA GLY A 22 -7.28 12.33 8.28
C GLY A 22 -6.15 11.29 8.19
N ALA A 23 -5.42 11.10 9.29
CA ALA A 23 -4.32 10.13 9.39
C ALA A 23 -4.71 8.66 9.16
N GLY A 24 -5.98 8.30 9.38
CA GLY A 24 -6.47 6.95 9.14
C GLY A 24 -6.76 6.63 7.67
N LYS A 25 -7.04 7.63 6.83
CA LYS A 25 -7.45 7.39 5.42
C LYS A 25 -6.26 7.07 4.51
N LEU A 26 -5.11 7.68 4.74
CA LEU A 26 -3.86 7.38 4.00
C LEU A 26 -3.48 5.89 4.04
N PRO A 27 -3.34 5.23 5.20
CA PRO A 27 -2.99 3.82 5.27
C PRO A 27 -4.10 2.90 4.76
N GLN A 28 -5.38 3.28 4.92
CA GLN A 28 -6.50 2.52 4.37
C GLN A 28 -6.45 2.47 2.83
N VAL A 29 -6.23 3.62 2.18
CA VAL A 29 -6.09 3.72 0.72
C VAL A 29 -4.78 3.08 0.26
N GLY A 30 -3.67 3.34 0.94
CA GLY A 30 -2.38 2.72 0.64
C GLY A 30 -2.40 1.19 0.74
N GLY A 31 -3.12 0.62 1.71
CA GLY A 31 -3.30 -0.82 1.83
C GLY A 31 -4.10 -1.44 0.68
N ALA A 32 -5.15 -0.76 0.20
CA ALA A 32 -5.93 -1.20 -0.96
C ALA A 32 -5.10 -1.12 -2.26
N ILE A 33 -4.42 0.00 -2.48
CA ILE A 33 -3.53 0.20 -3.63
C ILE A 33 -2.37 -0.80 -3.59
N GLY A 34 -1.76 -1.01 -2.42
CA GLY A 34 -0.65 -1.94 -2.25
C GLY A 34 -1.04 -3.38 -2.57
N LYS A 35 -2.24 -3.82 -2.17
CA LYS A 35 -2.78 -5.13 -2.56
C LYS A 35 -2.99 -5.21 -4.08
N GLY A 36 -3.57 -4.17 -4.69
CA GLY A 36 -3.75 -4.11 -6.15
C GLY A 36 -2.42 -4.16 -6.91
N ILE A 37 -1.42 -3.39 -6.49
CA ILE A 37 -0.07 -3.41 -7.07
C ILE A 37 0.59 -4.78 -6.86
N ARG A 38 0.43 -5.40 -5.68
CA ARG A 38 0.96 -6.74 -5.40
C ARG A 38 0.37 -7.78 -6.35
N SER A 39 -0.96 -7.77 -6.52
CA SER A 39 -1.67 -8.66 -7.45
C SER A 39 -1.29 -8.39 -8.91
N PHE A 40 -1.17 -7.12 -9.31
CA PHE A 40 -0.75 -6.74 -10.65
C PHE A 40 0.68 -7.21 -10.95
N ARG A 41 1.59 -7.06 -9.97
CA ARG A 41 2.97 -7.51 -10.12
C ARG A 41 3.07 -9.04 -10.21
N ARG A 42 2.25 -9.78 -9.45
CA ARG A 42 2.19 -11.25 -9.51
C ARG A 42 1.68 -11.77 -10.84
N ALA A 43 0.60 -11.18 -11.35
CA ALA A 43 0.06 -11.50 -12.67
C ALA A 43 1.08 -11.20 -13.78
N GLN A 44 1.84 -10.11 -13.64
CA GLN A 44 2.91 -9.77 -14.58
C GLN A 44 4.11 -10.73 -14.48
N SER A 45 4.43 -11.21 -13.28
CA SER A 45 5.54 -12.13 -13.01
C SER A 45 5.18 -13.60 -13.23
N GLY A 46 3.91 -13.94 -13.50
CA GLY A 46 3.45 -15.31 -13.71
C GLY A 46 3.43 -16.17 -12.44
N GLU A 47 3.46 -15.56 -11.25
CA GLU A 47 3.53 -16.23 -9.94
C GLU A 47 2.13 -16.58 -9.36
N ASP A 48 1.09 -16.64 -10.19
CA ASP A 48 -0.32 -16.72 -9.76
C ASP A 48 -0.70 -18.03 -9.03
N GLU A 49 0.16 -19.05 -9.01
CA GLU A 49 -0.19 -20.39 -8.50
C GLU A 49 0.12 -20.64 -7.01
N GLU A 50 0.92 -19.81 -6.32
CA GLU A 50 1.45 -20.19 -5.00
C GLU A 50 0.60 -19.74 -3.79
N GLU A 51 -0.28 -18.75 -3.92
CA GLU A 51 -0.96 -18.17 -2.75
C GLU A 51 -2.31 -18.78 -2.37
N GLU A 52 -2.95 -19.58 -3.23
CA GLU A 52 -4.19 -20.27 -2.82
C GLU A 52 -3.93 -21.35 -1.75
N LYS A 53 -2.67 -21.80 -1.60
CA LYS A 53 -2.28 -22.82 -0.62
C LYS A 53 -2.11 -22.25 0.80
N ALA A 54 -1.65 -21.02 0.97
CA ALA A 54 -1.40 -20.44 2.29
C ALA A 54 -2.66 -20.13 3.12
N LYS A 55 -3.86 -20.09 2.51
CA LYS A 55 -5.14 -19.90 3.23
C LYS A 55 -5.86 -21.20 3.60
N LYS A 56 -5.43 -22.37 3.09
CA LYS A 56 -6.13 -23.66 3.34
C LYS A 56 -5.53 -24.48 4.49
N ASP A 57 -4.35 -24.14 5.01
CA ASP A 57 -3.65 -24.96 6.01
C ASP A 57 -4.00 -24.67 7.49
N THR A 58 -4.78 -23.62 7.81
CA THR A 58 -5.18 -23.33 9.21
C THR A 58 -6.58 -23.85 9.57
N THR A 59 -7.32 -24.49 8.65
CA THR A 59 -8.70 -24.95 8.90
C THR A 59 -8.86 -26.48 8.90
N LYS A 60 -7.78 -27.25 8.66
CA LYS A 60 -7.85 -28.72 8.58
C LYS A 60 -7.22 -29.49 9.75
N ILE A 61 -6.84 -28.82 10.84
CA ILE A 61 -6.22 -29.46 12.03
C ILE A 61 -7.09 -29.34 13.30
N SER A 62 -8.40 -29.18 13.15
CA SER A 62 -9.37 -29.30 14.26
C SER A 62 -10.49 -30.25 13.91
#